data_AF-A0A943UZP5-F1
#
_entry.id   AF-A0A943UZP5-F1
#
_cell.length_a   1.000
_cell.length_b   1.000
_cell.length_c   1.000
_cell.angle_alpha   90.00
_cell.angle_beta   90.00
_cell.angle_gamma   90.00
#
_symmetry.space_group_name_H-M   'P 1'
#
loop_
_entity.id
_entity.type
_entity.pdbx_description
1 polymer ?
#
loop_
_entity_poly.entity_id
_entity_poly.type
_entity_poly.pdbx_seq_one_letter_code
_entity_poly.pdbx_strand_id
1 'polypeptide(L)'
;PELYSAAIFHYVFEYVHPFYDGNGRTGRYLLALHLSKVLSVPTALSLSRVIAEDKGAYYRGFKSVENHFNRSDATPFVLMTMQFVERAQDDMIDKLENDSRNLDKARESLARYERETPDSNEKECNLLYQMAQVKLFGMFDAVSVHEISKHLGCSAQTARKHAASLEARGLIETASKRPLSFRLSERGNLLLFGTE
;
A
#
# COMPACT_ATOMS: atom_id res chain seq x y z
N PRO A 1 -14.88 -1.79 -23.24
CA PRO A 1 -15.31 -3.20 -23.47
C PRO A 1 -14.73 -4.19 -22.43
N GLU A 2 -13.43 -4.12 -22.16
CA GLU A 2 -12.74 -5.11 -21.32
C GLU A 2 -13.09 -5.04 -19.82
N LEU A 3 -13.31 -3.84 -19.26
CA LEU A 3 -13.75 -3.67 -17.87
C LEU A 3 -15.11 -4.34 -17.59
N TYR A 4 -16.06 -4.16 -18.50
CA TYR A 4 -17.38 -4.78 -18.40
C TYR A 4 -17.29 -6.30 -18.59
N SER A 5 -16.43 -6.76 -19.51
CA SER A 5 -16.15 -8.18 -19.71
C SER A 5 -15.59 -8.83 -18.43
N ALA A 6 -14.66 -8.17 -17.73
CA ALA A 6 -14.13 -8.65 -16.46
C ALA A 6 -15.22 -8.77 -15.37
N ALA A 7 -16.10 -7.78 -15.26
CA ALA A 7 -17.23 -7.82 -14.33
C ALA A 7 -18.20 -8.96 -14.64
N ILE A 8 -18.62 -9.10 -15.90
CA ILE A 8 -19.54 -10.17 -16.32
C ILE A 8 -18.89 -11.55 -16.14
N PHE A 9 -17.62 -11.70 -16.51
CA PHE A 9 -16.88 -12.95 -16.30
C PHE A 9 -16.87 -13.33 -14.82
N HIS A 10 -16.60 -12.37 -13.94
CA HIS A 10 -16.60 -12.60 -12.50
C HIS A 10 -17.98 -13.05 -11.98
N TYR A 11 -19.06 -12.42 -12.46
CA TYR A 11 -20.41 -12.88 -12.16
C TYR A 11 -20.64 -14.33 -12.60
N VAL A 12 -20.34 -14.64 -13.86
CA VAL A 12 -20.56 -15.99 -14.43
C VAL A 12 -19.75 -17.05 -13.68
N PHE A 13 -18.50 -16.77 -13.35
CA PHE A 13 -17.64 -17.70 -12.61
C PHE A 13 -18.21 -18.03 -11.23
N GLU A 14 -18.60 -17.00 -10.47
CA GLU A 14 -19.18 -17.18 -9.13
C GLU A 14 -20.55 -17.86 -9.19
N TYR A 15 -21.35 -17.58 -10.22
CA TYR A 15 -22.66 -18.20 -10.43
C TYR A 15 -22.56 -19.69 -10.78
N VAL A 16 -21.64 -20.07 -11.67
CA VAL A 16 -21.42 -21.48 -12.06
C VAL A 16 -20.86 -22.31 -10.91
N HIS A 17 -20.07 -21.69 -10.02
CA HIS A 17 -19.51 -22.32 -8.83
C HIS A 17 -18.74 -23.63 -9.13
N PRO A 18 -17.70 -23.59 -10.00
CA PRO A 18 -17.09 -24.79 -10.57
C PRO A 18 -16.28 -25.67 -9.59
N PHE A 19 -15.93 -25.17 -8.41
CA PHE A 19 -15.14 -25.89 -7.42
C PHE A 19 -15.94 -26.22 -6.14
N TYR A 20 -15.50 -27.23 -5.39
CA TYR A 20 -16.13 -27.60 -4.11
C TYR A 20 -15.95 -26.55 -2.99
N ASP A 21 -14.81 -25.87 -2.96
CA ASP A 21 -14.52 -24.74 -2.07
C ASP A 21 -13.60 -23.75 -2.82
N GLY A 22 -13.59 -22.50 -2.38
CA GLY A 22 -12.64 -21.49 -2.83
C GLY A 22 -13.13 -20.63 -3.99
N ASN A 23 -14.33 -20.84 -4.53
CA ASN A 23 -14.88 -20.07 -5.66
C ASN A 23 -14.77 -18.57 -5.43
N GLY A 24 -15.23 -18.07 -4.26
CA GLY A 24 -15.14 -16.65 -3.92
C GLY A 24 -13.72 -16.06 -3.97
N ARG A 25 -12.71 -16.84 -3.54
CA ARG A 25 -11.31 -16.41 -3.55
C ARG A 25 -10.75 -16.42 -4.98
N THR A 26 -11.04 -17.49 -5.71
CA THR A 26 -10.60 -17.67 -7.10
C THR A 26 -11.25 -16.65 -8.03
N GLY A 27 -12.55 -16.38 -7.88
CA GLY A 27 -13.29 -15.41 -8.68
C GLY A 27 -12.72 -14.01 -8.52
N ARG A 28 -12.54 -13.54 -7.28
CA ARG A 28 -11.89 -12.24 -7.02
C ARG A 28 -10.47 -12.15 -7.56
N TYR A 29 -9.69 -13.25 -7.46
CA TYR A 29 -8.36 -13.30 -8.07
C TYR A 29 -8.42 -13.16 -9.59
N LEU A 30 -9.33 -13.88 -10.26
CA LEU A 30 -9.50 -13.80 -11.70
C LEU A 30 -10.02 -12.42 -12.15
N LEU A 31 -10.91 -11.80 -11.37
CA LEU A 31 -11.36 -10.43 -11.59
C LEU A 31 -10.17 -9.46 -11.55
N ALA A 32 -9.36 -9.51 -10.49
CA ALA A 32 -8.17 -8.67 -10.36
C ALA A 32 -7.17 -8.91 -11.49
N LEU A 33 -6.93 -10.18 -11.86
CA LEU A 33 -6.04 -10.56 -12.97
C LEU A 33 -6.53 -10.07 -14.33
N HIS A 34 -7.85 -10.06 -14.55
CA HIS A 34 -8.42 -9.53 -15.79
C HIS A 34 -8.28 -8.02 -15.81
N LEU A 35 -8.65 -7.35 -14.72
CA LEU A 35 -8.57 -5.90 -14.60
C LEU A 35 -7.11 -5.39 -14.67
N SER A 36 -6.12 -6.13 -14.18
CA SER A 36 -4.72 -5.72 -14.26
C SER A 36 -4.15 -5.67 -15.69
N LYS A 37 -4.88 -6.17 -16.69
CA LYS A 37 -4.50 -6.04 -18.11
C LYS A 37 -4.85 -4.68 -18.70
N VAL A 38 -5.82 -3.99 -18.09
CA VAL A 38 -6.40 -2.72 -18.59
C VAL A 38 -6.28 -1.58 -17.61
N LEU A 39 -6.16 -1.88 -16.33
CA LEU A 39 -5.96 -0.93 -15.23
C LEU A 39 -4.55 -1.11 -14.67
N SER A 40 -4.11 -0.12 -13.89
CA SER A 40 -2.88 -0.22 -13.13
C SER A 40 -2.94 -1.38 -12.13
N VAL A 41 -1.80 -2.04 -11.89
CA VAL A 41 -1.69 -3.10 -10.88
C VAL A 41 -2.15 -2.64 -9.49
N PRO A 42 -1.80 -1.43 -9.01
CA PRO A 42 -2.31 -0.91 -7.73
C PRO A 42 -3.83 -0.85 -7.65
N THR A 43 -4.51 -0.42 -8.71
CA THR A 43 -5.98 -0.38 -8.76
C THR A 43 -6.56 -1.79 -8.66
N ALA A 44 -6.05 -2.73 -9.46
CA ALA A 44 -6.53 -4.11 -9.45
C ALA A 44 -6.35 -4.80 -8.08
N LEU A 45 -5.22 -4.55 -7.40
CA LEU A 45 -4.96 -5.09 -6.05
C LEU A 45 -5.83 -4.43 -4.98
N SER A 46 -6.11 -3.13 -5.10
CA SER A 46 -6.90 -2.37 -4.12
C SER A 46 -8.39 -2.74 -4.13
N LEU A 47 -8.89 -3.30 -5.24
CA LEU A 47 -10.27 -3.72 -5.37
C LEU A 47 -10.71 -4.73 -4.30
N SER A 48 -9.79 -5.61 -3.86
CA SER A 48 -10.08 -6.57 -2.79
C SER A 48 -10.43 -5.88 -1.47
N ARG A 49 -9.78 -4.76 -1.16
CA ARG A 49 -10.06 -3.97 0.05
C ARG A 49 -11.44 -3.32 -0.06
N VAL A 50 -11.73 -2.65 -1.17
CA VAL A 50 -13.02 -1.97 -1.39
C VAL A 50 -14.19 -2.96 -1.32
N ILE A 51 -14.06 -4.14 -1.94
CA ILE A 51 -15.08 -5.20 -1.84
C ILE A 51 -15.23 -5.70 -0.38
N ALA A 52 -14.13 -5.77 0.38
CA ALA A 52 -14.18 -6.22 1.77
C ALA A 52 -14.82 -5.19 2.71
N GLU A 53 -14.69 -3.90 2.41
CA GLU A 53 -15.34 -2.80 3.14
C GLU A 53 -16.85 -2.73 2.86
N ASP A 54 -17.29 -3.03 1.63
CA ASP A 54 -18.71 -3.07 1.25
C ASP A 54 -19.15 -4.44 0.72
N LYS A 55 -18.95 -5.48 1.55
CA LYS A 55 -19.44 -6.84 1.25
C LYS A 55 -20.94 -6.88 1.00
N GLY A 56 -21.69 -5.99 1.65
CA GLY A 56 -23.13 -5.88 1.50
C GLY A 56 -23.52 -5.53 0.07
N ALA A 57 -22.95 -4.46 -0.49
CA ALA A 57 -23.20 -4.07 -1.88
C ALA A 57 -22.72 -5.14 -2.87
N TYR A 58 -21.56 -5.73 -2.61
CA TYR A 58 -21.03 -6.83 -3.42
C TYR A 58 -22.03 -7.99 -3.54
N TYR A 59 -22.51 -8.54 -2.43
CA TYR A 59 -23.48 -9.65 -2.45
C TYR A 59 -24.86 -9.24 -2.97
N ARG A 60 -25.29 -8.00 -2.72
CA ARG A 60 -26.54 -7.48 -3.31
C ARG A 60 -26.46 -7.42 -4.84
N GLY A 61 -25.29 -7.11 -5.40
CA GLY A 61 -25.06 -7.15 -6.84
C GLY A 61 -25.42 -8.51 -7.45
N PHE A 62 -24.89 -9.61 -6.89
CA PHE A 62 -25.20 -10.97 -7.37
C PHE A 62 -26.69 -11.27 -7.28
N LYS A 63 -27.28 -11.03 -6.10
CA LYS A 63 -28.71 -11.26 -5.86
C LYS A 63 -29.62 -10.47 -6.81
N SER A 64 -29.19 -9.28 -7.24
CA SER A 64 -29.93 -8.48 -8.21
C SER A 64 -30.03 -9.20 -9.55
N VAL A 65 -28.93 -9.75 -10.06
CA VAL A 65 -28.90 -10.45 -11.35
C VAL A 65 -29.67 -11.78 -11.28
N GLU A 66 -29.52 -12.51 -10.17
CA GLU A 66 -30.21 -13.78 -9.90
C GLU A 66 -31.72 -13.63 -9.69
N ASN A 67 -32.22 -12.43 -9.39
CA ASN A 67 -33.63 -12.20 -9.18
C ASN A 67 -34.40 -12.41 -10.49
N HIS A 68 -35.36 -13.34 -10.46
CA HIS A 68 -36.22 -13.65 -11.60
C HIS A 68 -36.89 -12.40 -12.22
N PHE A 69 -37.32 -11.44 -11.39
CA PHE A 69 -37.96 -10.21 -11.85
C PHE A 69 -37.00 -9.26 -12.58
N ASN A 70 -35.70 -9.37 -12.32
CA ASN A 70 -34.65 -8.60 -13.01
C ASN A 70 -34.32 -9.18 -14.40
N ARG A 71 -34.83 -10.36 -14.76
CA ARG A 71 -34.67 -11.00 -16.08
C ARG A 71 -33.20 -11.12 -16.52
N SER A 72 -32.32 -11.45 -15.57
CA SER A 72 -30.87 -11.60 -15.79
C SER A 72 -30.17 -10.34 -16.30
N ASP A 73 -30.73 -9.15 -16.03
CA ASP A 73 -30.03 -7.89 -16.33
C ASP A 73 -28.82 -7.72 -15.40
N ALA A 74 -27.62 -7.88 -15.96
CA ALA A 74 -26.37 -7.72 -15.23
C ALA A 74 -25.91 -6.25 -15.14
N THR A 75 -26.64 -5.31 -15.72
CA THR A 75 -26.27 -3.89 -15.72
C THR A 75 -26.02 -3.35 -14.30
N PRO A 76 -26.87 -3.61 -13.28
CA PRO A 76 -26.61 -3.15 -11.91
C PRO A 76 -25.34 -3.75 -11.30
N PHE A 77 -25.02 -4.99 -11.63
CA PHE A 77 -23.80 -5.66 -11.17
C PHE A 77 -22.54 -5.04 -11.79
N VAL A 78 -22.58 -4.77 -13.09
CA VAL A 78 -21.47 -4.14 -13.80
C VAL A 78 -21.25 -2.73 -13.25
N LEU A 79 -22.31 -1.94 -13.07
CA LEU A 79 -22.21 -0.59 -12.51
C LEU A 79 -21.64 -0.60 -11.08
N MET A 80 -22.10 -1.51 -10.23
CA MET A 80 -21.53 -1.70 -8.88
C MET A 80 -20.04 -2.05 -8.95
N THR A 81 -19.63 -2.92 -9.87
CA THR A 81 -18.22 -3.27 -10.05
C THR A 81 -17.41 -2.05 -10.50
N MET A 82 -17.96 -1.20 -11.38
CA MET A 82 -17.29 0.03 -11.80
C MET A 82 -17.16 1.04 -10.66
N GLN A 83 -18.18 1.17 -9.80
CA GLN A 83 -18.10 2.02 -8.60
C GLN A 83 -17.03 1.55 -7.61
N PHE A 84 -16.84 0.23 -7.48
CA PHE A 84 -15.74 -0.29 -6.67
C PHE A 84 -14.38 -0.03 -7.28
N VAL A 85 -14.25 -0.08 -8.61
CA VAL A 85 -13.01 0.30 -9.30
C VAL A 85 -12.72 1.79 -9.11
N GLU A 86 -13.72 2.65 -9.30
CA GLU A 86 -13.63 4.10 -9.10
C GLU A 86 -13.17 4.42 -7.67
N ARG A 87 -13.87 3.90 -6.65
CA ARG A 87 -13.46 4.08 -5.25
C ARG A 87 -12.05 3.59 -4.97
N ALA A 88 -11.65 2.45 -5.54
CA ALA A 88 -10.29 1.93 -5.38
C ALA A 88 -9.23 2.85 -6.02
N GLN A 89 -9.58 3.58 -7.08
CA GLN A 89 -8.71 4.57 -7.70
C GLN A 89 -8.65 5.84 -6.87
N ASP A 90 -9.79 6.38 -6.44
CA ASP A 90 -9.87 7.60 -5.63
C ASP A 90 -9.11 7.43 -4.32
N ASP A 91 -9.37 6.36 -3.57
CA ASP A 91 -8.68 6.06 -2.31
C ASP A 91 -7.15 5.95 -2.50
N MET A 92 -6.71 5.40 -3.65
CA MET A 92 -5.29 5.26 -3.97
C MET A 92 -4.67 6.60 -4.34
N ILE A 93 -5.36 7.42 -5.14
CA ILE A 93 -4.89 8.76 -5.53
C ILE A 93 -4.76 9.62 -4.28
N ASP A 94 -5.80 9.69 -3.44
CA ASP A 94 -5.80 10.46 -2.19
C ASP A 94 -4.64 10.06 -1.27
N LYS A 95 -4.42 8.74 -1.13
CA LYS A 95 -3.30 8.22 -0.34
C LYS A 95 -1.96 8.67 -0.93
N LEU A 96 -1.74 8.47 -2.23
CA LEU A 96 -0.48 8.80 -2.89
C LEU A 96 -0.20 10.30 -2.85
N GLU A 97 -1.21 11.15 -3.02
CA GLU A 97 -1.06 12.60 -2.90
C GLU A 97 -0.68 13.00 -1.46
N ASN A 98 -1.31 12.39 -0.46
CA ASN A 98 -0.96 12.64 0.93
C ASN A 98 0.46 12.17 1.27
N ASP A 99 0.84 10.99 0.81
CA ASP A 99 2.17 10.42 1.04
C ASP A 99 3.24 11.24 0.30
N SER A 100 2.96 11.72 -0.92
CA SER A 100 3.85 12.64 -1.65
C SER A 100 4.06 13.94 -0.87
N ARG A 101 2.98 14.57 -0.38
CA ARG A 101 3.08 15.77 0.46
C ARG A 101 3.91 15.53 1.72
N ASN A 102 3.77 14.37 2.35
CA ASN A 102 4.54 14.02 3.54
C ASN A 102 6.01 13.71 3.22
N LEU A 103 6.31 13.16 2.04
CA LEU A 103 7.69 12.97 1.60
C LEU A 103 8.40 14.30 1.35
N ASP A 104 7.70 15.28 0.74
CA ASP A 104 8.23 16.63 0.56
C ASP A 104 8.52 17.31 1.91
N LYS A 105 7.58 17.20 2.87
CA LYS A 105 7.82 17.65 4.26
C LYS A 105 9.05 16.99 4.89
N ALA A 106 9.19 15.68 4.75
CA ALA A 106 10.34 14.95 5.30
C ALA A 106 11.65 15.45 4.69
N ARG A 107 11.67 15.74 3.38
CA ARG A 107 12.83 16.30 2.69
C ARG A 107 13.20 17.69 3.22
N GLU A 108 12.21 18.56 3.40
CA GLU A 108 12.41 19.90 3.96
C GLU A 108 12.91 19.86 5.41
N SER A 109 12.32 18.98 6.23
CA SER A 109 12.71 18.76 7.62
C SER A 109 14.15 18.25 7.73
N LEU A 110 14.57 17.33 6.86
CA LEU A 110 15.95 16.85 6.82
C LEU A 110 16.92 17.94 6.38
N ALA A 111 16.59 18.74 5.36
CA ALA A 111 17.43 19.88 4.94
C ALA A 111 17.55 20.95 6.04
N ARG A 112 16.56 21.08 6.91
CA ARG A 112 16.65 21.92 8.12
C ARG A 112 17.55 21.26 9.18
N TYR A 113 17.33 19.98 9.45
CA TYR A 113 18.11 19.20 10.41
C TYR A 113 19.61 19.23 10.10
N GLU A 114 19.99 19.09 8.83
CA GLU A 114 21.38 19.16 8.36
C GLU A 114 22.02 20.53 8.62
N ARG A 115 21.26 21.62 8.42
CA ARG A 115 21.75 22.99 8.65
C ARG A 115 21.88 23.33 10.13
N GLU A 116 20.96 22.84 10.96
CA GLU A 116 20.88 23.15 12.39
C GLU A 116 21.74 22.23 13.25
N THR A 117 22.21 21.10 12.71
CA THR A 117 23.04 20.11 13.41
C THR A 117 24.46 20.08 12.82
N PRO A 118 25.44 20.72 13.47
CA PRO A 118 26.82 20.81 12.97
C PRO A 118 27.51 19.46 12.73
N ASP A 119 27.16 18.44 13.53
CA ASP A 119 27.69 17.07 13.43
C ASP A 119 26.76 16.15 12.61
N SER A 120 25.88 16.70 11.78
CA SER A 120 25.02 15.90 10.92
C SER A 120 25.85 15.06 9.94
N ASN A 121 25.44 13.81 9.76
CA ASN A 121 26.09 12.87 8.86
C ASN A 121 25.18 12.60 7.66
N GLU A 122 25.66 12.90 6.45
CA GLU A 122 24.93 12.69 5.20
C GLU A 122 24.34 11.26 5.08
N LYS A 123 25.07 10.23 5.50
CA LYS A 123 24.57 8.84 5.45
C LYS A 123 23.43 8.58 6.43
N GLU A 124 23.40 9.29 7.55
CA GLU A 124 22.33 9.18 8.53
C GLU A 124 21.09 9.95 8.07
N CYS A 125 21.25 11.10 7.43
CA CYS A 125 20.15 11.81 6.79
C CYS A 125 19.53 10.98 5.65
N ASN A 126 20.37 10.36 4.81
CA ASN A 126 19.92 9.44 3.77
C ASN A 126 19.18 8.22 4.35
N LEU A 127 19.63 7.70 5.50
CA LEU A 127 18.92 6.62 6.19
C LEU A 127 17.56 7.08 6.72
N LEU A 128 17.46 8.26 7.32
CA LEU A 128 16.17 8.83 7.75
C LEU A 128 15.23 9.05 6.55
N TYR A 129 15.76 9.53 5.42
CA TYR A 129 14.98 9.68 4.18
C TYR A 129 14.51 8.34 3.61
N GLN A 130 15.34 7.28 3.69
CA GLN A 130 14.93 5.92 3.34
C GLN A 130 13.78 5.45 4.25
N MET A 131 13.90 5.68 5.56
CA MET A 131 12.86 5.27 6.50
C MET A 131 11.55 6.06 6.32
N ALA A 132 11.62 7.33 5.92
CA ALA A 132 10.45 8.12 5.54
C ALA A 132 9.73 7.46 4.35
N GLN A 133 10.47 7.09 3.30
CA GLN A 133 9.90 6.42 2.12
C GLN A 133 9.30 5.06 2.48
N VAL A 134 9.96 4.27 3.32
CA VAL A 134 9.44 2.96 3.75
C VAL A 134 8.19 3.12 4.61
N LYS A 135 8.14 4.12 5.49
CA LYS A 135 6.93 4.39 6.28
C LYS A 135 5.73 4.80 5.40
N LEU A 136 5.97 5.63 4.39
CA LEU A 136 4.91 6.17 3.52
C LEU A 136 4.44 5.14 2.48
N PHE A 137 5.39 4.52 1.77
CA PHE A 137 5.10 3.70 0.59
C PHE A 137 5.33 2.20 0.81
N GLY A 138 5.97 1.82 1.92
CA GLY A 138 6.27 0.42 2.23
C GLY A 138 5.04 -0.35 2.73
N MET A 139 5.06 -1.66 2.50
CA MET A 139 4.10 -2.57 3.14
C MET A 139 4.40 -2.80 4.62
N PHE A 140 5.65 -2.60 5.02
CA PHE A 140 6.14 -2.78 6.38
C PHE A 140 6.85 -1.51 6.84
N ASP A 141 6.74 -1.19 8.12
CA ASP A 141 7.28 0.04 8.73
C ASP A 141 8.76 -0.10 9.14
N ALA A 142 9.44 -1.18 8.76
CA ALA A 142 10.80 -1.50 9.20
C ALA A 142 11.75 -1.81 8.04
N VAL A 143 13.02 -1.41 8.21
CA VAL A 143 14.11 -1.59 7.25
C VAL A 143 15.19 -2.45 7.86
N SER A 144 15.56 -3.55 7.19
CA SER A 144 16.65 -4.43 7.62
C SER A 144 18.02 -3.79 7.42
N VAL A 145 19.01 -4.19 8.21
CA VAL A 145 20.42 -3.76 8.00
C VAL A 145 20.91 -4.03 6.58
N HIS A 146 20.44 -5.10 5.94
CA HIS A 146 20.81 -5.44 4.57
C HIS A 146 20.28 -4.38 3.58
N GLU A 147 19.03 -3.96 3.73
CA GLU A 147 18.43 -2.92 2.90
C GLU A 147 19.06 -1.54 3.13
N ILE A 148 19.40 -1.22 4.39
CA ILE A 148 20.16 0.00 4.74
C ILE A 148 21.52 -0.01 4.05
N SER A 149 22.27 -1.11 4.17
CA SER A 149 23.60 -1.28 3.56
C SER A 149 23.56 -1.09 2.05
N LYS A 150 22.57 -1.70 1.39
CA LYS A 150 22.34 -1.57 -0.06
C LYS A 150 22.01 -0.13 -0.46
N HIS A 151 21.12 0.54 0.27
CA HIS A 151 20.69 1.90 -0.04
C HIS A 151 21.82 2.93 0.18
N LEU A 152 22.58 2.80 1.27
CA LEU A 152 23.68 3.70 1.60
C LEU A 152 24.99 3.39 0.87
N GLY A 153 25.03 2.33 0.04
CA GLY A 153 26.24 1.88 -0.66
C GLY A 153 27.41 1.62 0.29
N CYS A 154 27.17 0.96 1.43
CA CYS A 154 28.19 0.72 2.45
C CYS A 154 28.15 -0.70 3.00
N SER A 155 29.17 -1.09 3.78
CA SER A 155 29.18 -2.41 4.43
C SER A 155 28.07 -2.53 5.48
N ALA A 156 27.63 -3.76 5.77
CA ALA A 156 26.66 -4.02 6.83
C ALA A 156 27.14 -3.52 8.21
N GLN A 157 28.45 -3.53 8.47
CA GLN A 157 29.02 -2.98 9.69
C GLN A 157 28.87 -1.45 9.76
N THR A 158 29.14 -0.75 8.66
CA THR A 158 28.94 0.70 8.56
C THR A 158 27.47 1.08 8.68
N ALA A 159 26.57 0.34 8.03
CA ALA A 159 25.12 0.51 8.15
C ALA A 159 24.65 0.38 9.61
N ARG A 160 25.11 -0.64 10.33
CA ARG A 160 24.82 -0.80 11.77
C ARG A 160 25.33 0.36 12.61
N LYS A 161 26.50 0.91 12.29
CA LYS A 161 27.06 2.06 13.02
C LYS A 161 26.17 3.30 12.86
N HIS A 162 25.73 3.60 11.63
CA HIS A 162 24.81 4.72 11.39
C HIS A 162 23.45 4.50 12.06
N ALA A 163 22.89 3.29 11.96
CA ALA A 163 21.64 2.96 12.64
C ALA A 163 21.78 3.10 14.16
N ALA A 164 22.83 2.54 14.78
CA ALA A 164 23.06 2.66 16.22
C ALA A 164 23.23 4.12 16.68
N SER A 165 23.87 4.96 15.86
CA SER A 165 24.01 6.40 16.12
C SER A 165 22.66 7.14 16.08
N LEU A 166 21.79 6.82 15.13
CA LEU A 166 20.43 7.38 15.07
C LEU A 166 19.55 6.85 16.21
N GLU A 167 19.70 5.59 16.58
CA GLU A 167 18.98 4.95 17.69
C GLU A 167 19.39 5.57 19.03
N ALA A 168 20.69 5.86 19.23
CA ALA A 168 21.19 6.56 20.42
C ALA A 168 20.64 7.99 20.55
N ARG A 169 20.33 8.66 19.43
CA ARG A 169 19.62 9.96 19.42
C ARG A 169 18.10 9.81 19.57
N GLY A 170 17.60 8.58 19.57
CA GLY A 170 16.18 8.26 19.66
C GLY A 170 15.40 8.62 18.41
N LEU A 171 16.04 8.72 17.23
CA LEU A 171 15.36 9.02 15.96
C LEU A 171 14.83 7.76 15.26
N ILE A 172 15.41 6.61 15.58
CA ILE A 172 14.97 5.30 15.11
C ILE A 172 14.93 4.34 16.30
N GLU A 173 14.26 3.21 16.14
CA GLU A 173 14.19 2.14 17.13
C GLU A 173 14.29 0.76 16.47
N THR A 174 14.86 -0.21 17.19
CA THR A 174 14.91 -1.61 16.75
C THR A 174 13.50 -2.20 16.65
N ALA A 175 13.09 -2.60 15.45
CA ALA A 175 11.80 -3.26 15.19
C ALA A 175 11.89 -4.78 15.36
N SER A 176 12.99 -5.40 14.90
CA SER A 176 13.26 -6.83 15.08
C SER A 176 14.76 -7.05 15.29
N LYS A 177 15.11 -8.09 16.05
CA LYS A 177 16.50 -8.54 16.23
C LYS A 177 16.88 -9.68 15.28
N ARG A 178 15.90 -10.34 14.62
CA ARG A 178 16.10 -11.51 13.76
C ARG A 178 15.10 -11.51 12.58
N PRO A 179 15.49 -11.01 11.39
CA PRO A 179 16.72 -10.26 11.11
C PRO A 179 16.71 -8.90 11.82
N LEU A 180 17.90 -8.30 12.02
CA LEU A 180 18.01 -6.97 12.64
C LEU A 180 17.40 -5.91 11.70
N SER A 181 16.35 -5.24 12.16
CA SER A 181 15.65 -4.18 11.44
C SER A 181 15.29 -3.02 12.35
N PHE A 182 15.13 -1.85 11.74
CA PHE A 182 14.86 -0.58 12.42
C PHE A 182 13.67 0.13 11.79
N ARG A 183 12.98 0.94 12.57
CA ARG A 183 11.90 1.82 12.12
C ARG A 183 12.05 3.21 12.73
N LEU A 184 11.29 4.19 12.22
CA LEU A 184 11.23 5.51 12.83
C LEU A 184 10.62 5.42 14.23
N SER A 185 11.27 6.03 15.21
CA SER A 185 10.69 6.25 16.53
C SER A 185 9.63 7.35 16.47
N GLU A 186 8.90 7.58 17.57
CA GLU A 186 8.01 8.74 17.70
C GLU A 186 8.74 10.07 17.43
N ARG A 187 9.92 10.25 18.04
CA ARG A 187 10.75 11.45 17.82
C ARG A 187 11.23 11.57 16.36
N GLY A 188 11.58 10.46 15.72
CA GLY A 188 11.92 10.44 14.30
C GLY A 188 10.76 10.85 13.41
N ASN A 189 9.54 10.41 13.74
CA ASN A 189 8.34 10.82 13.04
C ASN A 189 8.05 12.31 13.21
N LEU A 190 8.15 12.83 14.44
CA LEU A 190 8.00 14.27 14.72
C LEU A 190 9.05 15.10 13.98
N LEU A 191 10.29 14.62 13.91
CA LEU A 191 11.35 15.27 13.15
C LEU A 191 10.99 15.39 11.67
N LEU A 192 10.50 14.30 11.07
CA LEU A 192 10.29 14.23 9.61
C LEU A 192 8.97 14.88 9.19
N PHE A 193 7.88 14.59 9.89
CA PHE A 193 6.52 14.92 9.46
C PHE A 193 5.86 16.03 10.28
N GLY A 194 6.46 16.43 11.40
CA GLY A 194 5.87 17.36 12.37
C GLY A 194 4.87 16.69 13.31
N THR A 195 4.15 17.50 14.09
CA THR A 195 2.97 17.05 14.85
C THR A 195 1.79 16.90 13.89
N GLU A 196 1.08 15.77 13.98
CA GLU A 196 -0.20 15.56 13.28
C GLU A 196 -1.24 16.63 13.62
#